data_AF-A0A3R7NY42-F1
#
_entry.id   AF-A0A3R7NY42-F1
#
_cell.length_a   1.000
_cell.length_b   1.000
_cell.length_c   1.000
_cell.angle_alpha   90.00
_cell.angle_beta   90.00
_cell.angle_gamma   90.00
#
_symmetry.space_group_name_H-M   'P 1'
#
loop_
_entity.id
_entity.type
_entity.pdbx_description
1 polymer ?
#
loop_
_entity_poly.entity_id
_entity_poly.type
_entity_poly.pdbx_seq_one_letter_code
_entity_poly.pdbx_strand_id
1 'polypeptide(L)'
;MPLARRDRGPSAPGFRLRGVRAMTRDPGLESQLLDDLDHPDGIESRPMFGGLCHMLNGHMLCAAREGRAMFRVGKEAEPEALLFPGTERMSQSGRDKPGFVWLSGPSLADDTIRRGLARMALAHVSTFPPKDR
;
A
#
# COMPACT_ATOMS: atom_id res chain seq x y z
N MET A 1 56.81 -27.81 -25.09
CA MET A 1 56.19 -28.18 -23.80
C MET A 1 54.84 -27.46 -23.69
N PRO A 2 53.71 -28.07 -24.09
CA PRO A 2 52.38 -27.48 -23.96
C PRO A 2 51.57 -28.16 -22.85
N LEU A 3 51.11 -27.39 -21.85
CA LEU A 3 50.00 -27.65 -20.90
C LEU A 3 49.89 -26.34 -20.10
N ALA A 4 48.77 -25.65 -20.01
CA ALA A 4 47.53 -26.18 -19.47
C ALA A 4 46.33 -25.39 -20.00
N ARG A 5 45.28 -26.17 -20.29
CA ARG A 5 43.90 -25.71 -20.40
C ARG A 5 43.46 -25.20 -19.03
N ARG A 6 42.70 -24.10 -18.99
CA ARG A 6 41.73 -23.89 -17.91
C ARG A 6 40.39 -23.44 -18.49
N ASP A 7 39.41 -24.15 -17.96
CA ASP A 7 38.03 -24.26 -18.36
C ASP A 7 37.22 -22.97 -18.41
N ARG A 8 36.21 -23.07 -19.28
CA ARG A 8 35.08 -22.18 -19.47
C ARG A 8 34.08 -22.41 -18.32
N GLY A 9 33.90 -21.43 -17.44
CA GLY A 9 32.77 -21.35 -16.49
C GLY A 9 31.68 -20.40 -17.03
N PRO A 10 30.38 -20.67 -16.80
CA PRO A 10 29.31 -20.14 -17.64
C PRO A 10 28.90 -18.70 -17.30
N SER A 11 28.48 -18.01 -18.36
CA SER A 11 27.78 -16.74 -18.35
C SER A 11 26.62 -16.72 -17.36
N ALA A 12 26.63 -15.75 -16.45
CA ALA A 12 25.43 -15.38 -15.70
C ALA A 12 24.45 -14.68 -16.67
N PRO A 13 23.15 -15.04 -16.67
CA PRO A 13 22.17 -14.33 -17.47
C PRO A 13 21.95 -12.94 -16.84
N GLY A 14 22.38 -11.90 -17.55
CA GLY A 14 21.98 -10.54 -17.28
C GLY A 14 20.46 -10.44 -17.37
N PHE A 15 19.82 -10.32 -16.21
CA PHE A 15 18.39 -10.12 -16.09
C PHE A 15 18.07 -8.72 -16.62
N ARG A 16 17.90 -8.61 -17.93
CA ARG A 16 17.30 -7.43 -18.56
C ARG A 16 15.82 -7.42 -18.19
N LEU A 17 15.50 -6.71 -17.13
CA LEU A 17 14.13 -6.28 -16.87
C LEU A 17 13.73 -5.35 -18.02
N ARG A 18 12.97 -5.91 -18.97
CA ARG A 18 12.22 -5.14 -19.95
C ARG A 18 11.32 -4.18 -19.19
N GLY A 19 11.41 -2.89 -19.55
CA GLY A 19 10.63 -1.83 -18.95
C GLY A 19 9.14 -2.10 -18.98
N VAL A 20 8.59 -2.43 -17.81
CA VAL A 20 7.29 -1.89 -17.40
C VAL A 20 7.62 -0.51 -16.86
N ARG A 21 7.06 0.53 -17.45
CA ARG A 21 7.16 1.90 -16.93
C ARG A 21 6.77 1.84 -15.45
N ALA A 22 7.72 2.06 -14.54
CA ALA A 22 7.47 2.09 -13.11
C ALA A 22 6.41 3.15 -12.86
N MET A 23 5.19 2.72 -12.54
CA MET A 23 4.15 3.61 -12.00
C MET A 23 4.44 3.68 -10.50
N THR A 24 4.81 4.89 -10.06
CA THR A 24 5.83 5.07 -9.03
C THR A 24 5.32 4.65 -7.65
N ARG A 25 6.01 3.65 -7.07
CA ARG A 25 5.89 3.32 -5.65
C ARG A 25 6.60 4.40 -4.83
N ASP A 26 6.12 4.65 -3.63
CA ASP A 26 6.73 5.58 -2.69
C ASP A 26 7.14 4.79 -1.44
N PRO A 27 8.36 4.21 -1.40
CA PRO A 27 8.80 3.39 -0.27
C PRO A 27 8.77 4.11 1.08
N GLY A 28 8.91 5.45 1.07
CA GLY A 28 8.82 6.27 2.27
C GLY A 28 7.40 6.26 2.83
N LEU A 29 6.42 6.63 2.00
CA LEU A 29 5.01 6.59 2.40
C LEU A 29 4.55 5.17 2.73
N GLU A 30 5.04 4.16 2.02
CA GLU A 30 4.76 2.75 2.29
C GLU A 30 5.16 2.35 3.71
N SER A 31 6.36 2.76 4.14
CA SER A 31 6.86 2.49 5.49
C SER A 31 6.09 3.30 6.53
N GLN A 32 5.83 4.59 6.26
CA GLN A 32 5.06 5.45 7.16
C GLN A 32 3.65 4.92 7.43
N LEU A 33 2.95 4.41 6.41
CA LEU A 33 1.62 3.83 6.62
C LEU A 33 1.66 2.56 7.47
N LEU A 34 2.77 1.81 7.46
CA LEU A 34 2.93 0.65 8.33
C LEU A 34 3.22 1.08 9.78
N ASP A 35 4.09 2.08 9.94
CA ASP A 35 4.40 2.69 11.24
C ASP A 35 3.14 3.29 11.89
N ASP A 36 2.30 3.99 11.12
CA ASP A 36 1.05 4.59 11.57
C ASP A 36 0.01 3.57 12.07
N LEU A 37 0.19 2.29 11.74
CA LEU A 37 -0.66 1.19 12.22
C LEU A 37 -0.19 0.60 13.55
N ASP A 38 0.98 1.00 14.07
CA ASP A 38 1.61 0.40 15.25
C ASP A 38 1.96 -1.11 15.09
N HIS A 39 2.12 -1.58 13.85
CA HIS A 39 2.55 -2.95 13.51
C HIS A 39 1.76 -4.12 14.15
N PRO A 40 0.42 -4.18 14.05
CA PRO A 40 -0.36 -5.29 14.60
C PRO A 40 -0.03 -6.60 13.88
N ASP A 41 -0.13 -7.70 14.63
CA ASP A 41 0.01 -9.05 14.09
C ASP A 41 -0.99 -9.29 12.94
N GLY A 42 -0.54 -9.99 11.90
CA GLY A 42 -1.37 -10.33 10.74
C GLY A 42 -1.43 -9.26 9.65
N ILE A 43 -0.60 -8.21 9.72
CA ILE A 43 -0.37 -7.32 8.57
C ILE A 43 0.55 -7.99 7.54
N GLU A 44 0.09 -7.99 6.29
CA GLU A 44 0.88 -8.35 5.12
C GLU A 44 0.88 -7.21 4.09
N SER A 45 2.04 -6.88 3.53
CA SER A 45 2.16 -5.90 2.45
C SER A 45 2.18 -6.60 1.09
N ARG A 46 1.28 -6.24 0.17
CA ARG A 46 1.21 -6.82 -1.17
C ARG A 46 1.19 -5.73 -2.26
N PRO A 47 2.06 -5.81 -3.28
CA PRO A 47 2.05 -4.85 -4.38
C PRO A 47 0.79 -5.05 -5.24
N MET A 48 -0.13 -4.10 -5.19
CA MET A 48 -1.42 -4.13 -5.91
C MET A 48 -1.86 -2.71 -6.25
N PHE A 49 -2.71 -2.57 -7.28
CA PHE A 49 -3.30 -1.28 -7.68
C PHE A 49 -2.30 -0.15 -7.99
N GLY A 50 -1.08 -0.51 -8.42
CA GLY A 50 -0.02 0.46 -8.72
C GLY A 50 0.66 1.07 -7.50
N GLY A 51 0.52 0.43 -6.32
CA GLY A 51 1.17 0.82 -5.07
C GLY A 51 1.44 -0.40 -4.18
N LEU A 52 1.73 -0.17 -2.91
CA LEU A 52 1.81 -1.22 -1.88
C LEU A 52 0.59 -1.16 -0.98
N CYS A 53 -0.12 -2.27 -0.86
CA CYS A 53 -1.30 -2.39 -0.03
C CYS A 53 -0.95 -3.14 1.25
N HIS A 54 -1.24 -2.56 2.40
CA HIS A 54 -1.17 -3.24 3.70
C HIS A 54 -2.51 -3.90 3.99
N MET A 55 -2.47 -5.18 4.31
CA MET A 55 -3.62 -6.03 4.49
C MET A 55 -3.61 -6.63 5.88
N LEU A 56 -4.72 -6.56 6.60
CA LEU A 56 -4.91 -7.26 7.86
C LEU A 56 -5.68 -8.55 7.62
N ASN A 57 -5.10 -9.71 7.97
CA ASN A 57 -5.75 -11.03 7.88
C ASN A 57 -6.40 -11.31 6.50
N GLY A 58 -5.74 -10.91 5.42
CA GLY A 58 -6.24 -11.10 4.04
C GLY A 58 -7.23 -10.02 3.56
N HIS A 59 -7.50 -8.99 4.36
CA HIS A 59 -8.36 -7.86 4.00
C HIS A 59 -7.55 -6.59 3.83
N MET A 60 -7.77 -5.88 2.72
CA MET A 60 -7.13 -4.60 2.45
C MET A 60 -7.49 -3.57 3.53
N LEU A 61 -6.47 -2.94 4.12
CA LEU A 61 -6.62 -1.92 5.16
C LEU A 61 -6.26 -0.54 4.60
N CYS A 62 -5.03 -0.38 4.11
CA CYS A 62 -4.58 0.85 3.47
C CYS A 62 -3.63 0.56 2.31
N ALA A 63 -3.35 1.57 1.50
CA ALA A 63 -2.36 1.47 0.43
C ALA A 63 -1.64 2.78 0.21
N ALA A 64 -0.34 2.71 -0.08
CA ALA A 64 0.47 3.84 -0.50
C ALA A 64 0.78 3.76 -1.99
N ARG A 65 0.73 4.91 -2.66
CA ARG A 65 1.29 5.13 -4.00
C ARG A 65 1.83 6.56 -4.08
N GLU A 66 2.54 6.89 -5.15
CA GLU A 66 3.03 8.24 -5.38
C GLU A 66 1.92 9.29 -5.23
N GLY A 67 2.14 10.22 -4.29
CA GLY A 67 1.31 11.39 -4.04
C GLY A 67 -0.05 11.14 -3.40
N ARG A 68 -0.40 9.91 -3.01
CA ARG A 68 -1.64 9.62 -2.28
C ARG A 68 -1.64 8.28 -1.52
N ALA A 69 -2.38 8.25 -0.42
CA ALA A 69 -2.68 7.05 0.36
C ALA A 69 -4.18 6.72 0.28
N MET A 70 -4.53 5.44 0.38
CA MET A 70 -5.91 4.96 0.46
C MET A 70 -6.17 4.31 1.80
N PHE A 71 -7.36 4.49 2.35
CA PHE A 71 -7.80 3.87 3.60
C PHE A 71 -9.19 3.25 3.45
N ARG A 72 -9.36 2.02 3.94
CA ARG A 72 -10.65 1.32 3.98
C ARG A 72 -11.35 1.56 5.33
N VAL A 73 -11.91 2.75 5.49
CA VAL A 73 -12.56 3.20 6.74
C VAL A 73 -13.96 2.60 6.95
N GLY A 74 -14.56 2.01 5.92
CA GLY A 74 -15.93 1.50 5.98
C GLY A 74 -16.97 2.60 5.78
N LYS A 75 -18.20 2.21 5.43
CA LYS A 75 -19.25 3.16 5.01
C LYS A 75 -19.73 4.07 6.13
N GLU A 76 -19.73 3.58 7.36
CA GLU A 76 -20.24 4.31 8.53
C GLU A 76 -19.28 5.42 8.94
N ALA A 77 -17.97 5.17 8.87
CA ALA A 77 -16.93 6.13 9.25
C ALA A 77 -16.48 7.01 8.08
N GLU A 78 -16.89 6.72 6.84
CA GLU A 78 -16.54 7.52 5.66
C GLU A 78 -16.92 9.01 5.79
N PRO A 79 -18.13 9.40 6.25
CA PRO A 79 -18.48 10.81 6.38
C PRO A 79 -17.57 11.57 7.33
N GLU A 80 -17.14 10.94 8.44
CA GLU A 80 -16.18 11.51 9.37
C GLU A 80 -14.78 11.59 8.76
N ALA A 81 -14.35 10.55 8.03
CA ALA A 81 -13.06 10.53 7.36
C ALA A 81 -12.96 11.64 6.30
N LEU A 82 -14.06 11.97 5.62
CA LEU A 82 -14.13 13.04 4.62
C LEU A 82 -14.06 14.46 5.21
N LEU A 83 -14.14 14.61 6.54
CA LEU A 83 -13.92 15.90 7.20
C LEU A 83 -12.44 16.27 7.31
N PHE A 84 -11.54 15.28 7.16
CA PHE A 84 -10.10 15.52 7.23
C PHE A 84 -9.61 16.25 5.97
N PRO A 85 -8.76 17.30 6.11
CA PRO A 85 -8.22 18.01 4.96
C PRO A 85 -7.47 17.08 4.00
N GLY A 86 -7.67 17.28 2.69
CA GLY A 86 -6.99 16.48 1.65
C GLY A 86 -7.56 15.09 1.46
N THR A 87 -8.74 14.80 2.04
CA THR A 87 -9.46 13.55 1.80
C THR A 87 -10.51 13.67 0.70
N GLU A 88 -10.68 12.59 -0.05
CA GLU A 88 -11.73 12.47 -1.06
C GLU A 88 -12.26 11.03 -1.09
N ARG A 89 -13.54 10.87 -1.48
CA ARG A 89 -14.09 9.53 -1.66
C ARG A 89 -13.37 8.82 -2.80
N MET A 90 -13.05 7.55 -2.62
CA MET A 90 -12.49 6.74 -3.68
C MET A 90 -13.53 6.51 -4.79
N SER A 91 -13.18 6.88 -6.02
CA SER A 91 -13.89 6.46 -7.22
C SER A 91 -12.98 5.59 -8.09
N GLN A 92 -13.58 4.61 -8.77
CA GLN A 92 -12.90 3.75 -9.74
C GLN A 92 -13.77 3.60 -10.98
N SER A 93 -13.24 3.99 -12.14
CA SER A 93 -13.93 3.92 -13.44
C SER A 93 -15.31 4.61 -13.42
N GLY A 94 -15.40 5.78 -12.77
CA GLY A 94 -16.64 6.55 -12.65
C GLY A 94 -17.65 5.99 -11.65
N ARG A 95 -17.29 4.98 -10.86
CA ARG A 95 -18.13 4.45 -9.78
C ARG A 95 -17.49 4.71 -8.43
N ASP A 96 -18.25 5.34 -7.55
CA ASP A 96 -17.88 5.52 -6.16
C ASP A 96 -17.73 4.17 -5.45
N LYS A 97 -16.69 4.07 -4.63
CA LYS A 97 -16.40 2.92 -3.78
C LYS A 97 -16.61 3.36 -2.33
N PRO A 98 -17.86 3.38 -1.86
CA PRO A 98 -18.17 3.86 -0.52
C PRO A 98 -17.44 3.02 0.54
N GLY A 99 -16.88 3.70 1.54
CA GLY A 99 -16.05 3.12 2.59
C GLY A 99 -14.55 3.08 2.27
N PHE A 100 -14.13 3.70 1.16
CA PHE A 100 -12.74 3.92 0.81
C PHE A 100 -12.50 5.41 0.59
N VAL A 101 -11.43 5.91 1.19
CA VAL A 101 -11.04 7.32 1.07
C VAL A 101 -9.60 7.42 0.56
N TRP A 102 -9.33 8.40 -0.30
CA TRP A 102 -7.98 8.84 -0.60
C TRP A 102 -7.57 9.95 0.36
N LEU A 103 -6.30 10.00 0.70
CA LEU A 103 -5.61 11.14 1.30
C LEU A 103 -4.52 11.57 0.31
N SER A 104 -4.42 12.87 0.02
CA SER A 104 -3.43 13.39 -0.93
C SER A 104 -2.93 14.78 -0.54
N GLY A 105 -1.90 15.25 -1.25
CA GLY A 105 -1.36 16.59 -1.07
C GLY A 105 -0.63 16.76 0.27
N PRO A 106 -0.58 18.00 0.82
CA PRO A 106 0.18 18.30 2.03
C PRO A 106 -0.24 17.48 3.26
N SER A 107 -1.51 17.07 3.32
CA SER A 107 -2.05 16.26 4.43
C SER A 107 -1.41 14.87 4.54
N LEU A 108 -0.74 14.38 3.50
CA LEU A 108 0.07 13.16 3.61
C LEU A 108 1.23 13.32 4.59
N ALA A 109 1.77 14.51 4.77
CA ALA A 109 2.83 14.75 5.73
C ALA A 109 2.29 14.95 7.17
N ASP A 110 0.98 15.10 7.33
CA ASP A 110 0.34 15.25 8.64
C ASP A 110 0.06 13.88 9.26
N ASP A 111 0.91 13.51 10.20
CA ASP A 111 0.77 12.28 10.97
C ASP A 111 -0.56 12.15 11.71
N THR A 112 -1.14 13.26 12.20
CA THR A 112 -2.40 13.22 12.94
C THR A 112 -3.53 12.79 12.02
N ILE A 113 -3.55 13.32 10.80
CA ILE A 113 -4.51 12.95 9.77
C ILE A 113 -4.28 11.50 9.34
N ARG A 114 -3.03 11.12 8.99
CA ARG A 114 -2.73 9.75 8.56
C ARG A 114 -3.08 8.72 9.62
N ARG A 115 -2.65 8.92 10.88
CA ARG A 115 -2.95 8.02 11.99
C ARG A 115 -4.43 7.97 12.32
N GLY A 116 -5.15 9.08 12.22
CA GLY A 116 -6.61 9.11 12.37
C GLY A 116 -7.30 8.19 11.36
N LEU A 117 -6.98 8.34 10.08
CA LEU A 117 -7.53 7.51 9.00
C LEU A 117 -7.10 6.04 9.13
N ALA A 118 -5.85 5.78 9.52
CA ALA A 118 -5.33 4.43 9.77
C ALA A 118 -6.10 3.72 10.89
N ARG A 119 -6.40 4.42 12.00
CA ARG A 119 -7.20 3.89 13.11
C ARG A 119 -8.63 3.58 12.70
N MET A 120 -9.27 4.46 11.92
CA MET A 120 -10.62 4.22 11.39
C MET A 120 -10.64 2.97 10.49
N ALA A 121 -9.63 2.83 9.61
CA ALA A 121 -9.50 1.66 8.75
C ALA A 121 -9.23 0.37 9.55
N LEU A 122 -8.37 0.42 10.56
CA LEU A 122 -8.08 -0.70 11.44
C LEU A 122 -9.33 -1.16 12.20
N ALA A 123 -10.06 -0.21 12.81
CA ALA A 123 -11.31 -0.49 13.51
C ALA A 123 -12.33 -1.18 12.61
N HIS A 124 -12.48 -0.73 11.37
CA HIS A 124 -13.39 -1.36 10.41
C HIS A 124 -12.91 -2.76 9.96
N VAL A 125 -11.66 -2.87 9.54
CA VAL A 125 -11.13 -4.11 8.94
C VAL A 125 -10.99 -5.24 9.97
N SER A 126 -10.72 -4.90 11.24
CA SER A 126 -10.64 -5.87 12.34
C SER A 126 -11.97 -6.55 12.65
N THR A 127 -13.10 -6.03 12.14
CA THR A 127 -14.41 -6.68 12.29
C THR A 127 -14.61 -7.88 11.35
N PHE A 128 -13.77 -8.04 10.33
CA PHE A 128 -13.89 -9.16 9.40
C PHE A 128 -13.23 -10.42 9.95
N PRO A 129 -13.84 -11.60 9.75
CA PRO A 129 -13.16 -12.85 10.04
C PRO A 129 -11.88 -12.94 9.18
N PRO A 130 -10.79 -13.50 9.72
CA PRO A 130 -9.61 -13.80 8.92
C PRO A 130 -9.98 -14.62 7.69
N LYS A 131 -9.38 -14.31 6.54
CA LYS A 131 -9.52 -15.19 5.38
C LYS A 131 -8.64 -16.43 5.58
N ASP A 132 -9.21 -17.62 5.35
CA ASP A 132 -8.42 -18.83 5.21
C ASP A 132 -7.33 -18.61 4.14
N ARG A 133 -6.09 -18.92 4.53
CA ARG A 133 -4.87 -18.66 3.76
C ARG A 133 -4.59 -19.74 2.73
#